data_AF-E9J0D4-F1
#
_entry.id   AF-E9J0D4-F1
#
_cell.length_a   1.000
_cell.length_b   1.000
_cell.length_c   1.000
_cell.angle_alpha   90.00
_cell.angle_beta   90.00
_cell.angle_gamma   90.00
#
_symmetry.space_group_name_H-M   'P 1'
#
loop_
_entity.id
_entity.type
_entity.pdbx_description
1 polymer ?
#
loop_
_entity_poly.entity_id
_entity_poly.type
_entity_poly.pdbx_seq_one_letter_code
_entity_poly.pdbx_strand_id
1 'polypeptide(L)'
;SEGFGRGLTHYFLTKFEARNDLTALAPPRLNRELAAALTPSVINCDEYQALSQVQVGACFNAFGVSLLLKPEVIRDLSNETESALTLFAERIHLLSGHHFRLLLVRRAFTKTSLNIVGKSAADAAPIVEFLFGQNFA
;
A
#
# COMPACT_ATOMS: atom_id res chain seq x y z
N SER A 1 -16.55 16.93 3.37
CA SER A 1 -16.85 15.65 4.04
C SER A 1 -15.94 15.56 5.25
N GLU A 2 -16.51 15.56 6.45
CA GLU A 2 -15.71 15.33 7.66
C GLU A 2 -15.24 13.88 7.63
N GLY A 3 -13.92 13.69 7.57
CA GLY A 3 -13.32 12.36 7.69
C GLY A 3 -13.72 11.72 9.02
N PHE A 4 -13.82 10.39 9.03
CA PHE A 4 -14.05 9.60 10.24
C PHE A 4 -13.21 10.13 11.42
N GLY A 5 -13.85 10.33 12.58
CA GLY A 5 -13.17 10.87 13.77
C GLY A 5 -11.89 10.11 14.09
N ARG A 6 -10.82 10.83 14.47
CA ARG A 6 -9.45 10.28 14.64
C ARG A 6 -9.41 8.96 15.43
N GLY A 7 -10.25 8.82 16.46
CA GLY A 7 -10.34 7.59 17.27
C GLY A 7 -10.91 6.38 16.51
N LEU A 8 -11.92 6.58 15.67
CA LEU A 8 -12.49 5.50 14.86
C LEU A 8 -11.52 5.04 13.77
N THR A 9 -10.84 5.99 13.14
CA THR A 9 -9.78 5.72 12.16
C THR A 9 -8.67 4.90 12.79
N HIS A 10 -8.16 5.31 13.96
CA HIS A 10 -7.12 4.55 14.67
C HIS A 10 -7.56 3.13 15.04
N TYR A 11 -8.80 2.97 15.53
CA TYR A 11 -9.36 1.66 15.86
C TYR A 11 -9.38 0.71 14.65
N PHE A 12 -9.89 1.17 13.49
CA PHE A 12 -9.95 0.35 12.29
C PHE A 12 -8.57 0.02 11.71
N LEU A 13 -7.64 0.97 11.74
CA LEU A 13 -6.25 0.72 11.31
C LEU A 13 -5.56 -0.33 12.17
N THR A 14 -5.82 -0.32 13.48
CA THR A 14 -5.27 -1.33 14.39
C THR A 14 -5.94 -2.69 14.16
N LYS A 15 -7.27 -2.71 14.01
CA LYS A 15 -8.05 -3.94 13.82
C LYS A 15 -7.69 -4.65 12.51
N PHE A 16 -7.46 -3.89 11.46
CA PHE A 16 -7.20 -4.41 10.11
C PHE A 16 -5.75 -4.19 9.68
N GLU A 17 -4.82 -4.08 10.63
CA GLU A 17 -3.41 -3.97 10.32
C GLU A 17 -2.93 -5.15 9.45
N ALA A 18 -2.15 -4.85 8.41
CA ALA A 18 -1.55 -5.81 7.51
C ALA A 18 -0.41 -6.58 8.20
N ARG A 19 -0.75 -7.71 8.86
CA ARG A 19 0.19 -8.56 9.61
C ARG A 19 0.41 -9.92 8.93
N ASN A 20 1.50 -10.60 9.28
CA ASN A 20 1.84 -11.96 8.82
C ASN A 20 1.81 -12.06 7.28
N ASP A 21 1.01 -12.97 6.72
CA ASP A 21 0.85 -13.21 5.29
C ASP A 21 0.35 -11.99 4.50
N LEU A 22 -0.19 -10.98 5.20
CA LEU A 22 -0.68 -9.74 4.62
C LEU A 22 0.35 -8.61 4.67
N THR A 23 1.58 -8.86 5.13
CA THR A 23 2.66 -7.84 5.19
C THR A 23 2.92 -7.15 3.85
N ALA A 24 2.66 -7.83 2.73
CA ALA A 24 2.74 -7.23 1.39
C ALA A 24 1.73 -6.07 1.15
N LEU A 25 0.69 -5.95 1.98
CA LEU A 25 -0.29 -4.86 1.95
C LEU A 25 0.13 -3.65 2.80
N ALA A 26 1.17 -3.79 3.63
CA ALA A 26 1.70 -2.67 4.40
C ALA A 26 2.49 -1.71 3.49
N PRO A 27 2.55 -0.41 3.79
CA PRO A 27 3.37 0.51 3.03
C PRO A 27 4.85 0.12 3.11
N PRO A 28 5.62 0.30 2.02
CA PRO A 28 7.07 0.22 2.07
C PRO A 28 7.63 1.15 3.12
N ARG A 29 8.61 0.66 3.88
CA ARG A 29 9.45 1.52 4.71
C ARG A 29 10.49 2.19 3.83
N LEU A 30 10.69 3.48 4.05
CA LEU A 30 11.75 4.22 3.39
C LEU A 30 13.12 3.61 3.74
N ASN A 31 13.93 3.32 2.73
CA ASN A 31 15.31 2.85 2.92
C ASN A 31 16.10 3.85 3.79
N ARG A 32 16.86 3.34 4.78
CA ARG A 32 17.62 4.16 5.73
C ARG A 32 18.69 5.03 5.08
N GLU A 33 19.32 4.56 4.01
CA GLU A 33 20.32 5.31 3.25
C GLU A 33 19.66 6.46 2.48
N LEU A 34 18.46 6.24 1.94
CA LEU A 34 17.65 7.32 1.36
C LEU A 34 17.21 8.30 2.44
N ALA A 35 16.70 7.83 3.57
CA ALA A 35 16.27 8.67 4.68
C ALA A 35 17.39 9.61 5.17
N ALA A 36 18.63 9.14 5.22
CA ALA A 36 19.79 9.96 5.58
C ALA A 36 20.15 11.05 4.55
N ALA A 37 19.74 10.88 3.30
CA ALA A 37 20.02 11.80 2.20
C ALA A 37 18.86 12.79 1.90
N LEU A 38 17.68 12.56 2.48
CA LEU A 38 16.49 13.40 2.25
C LEU A 38 16.40 14.56 3.22
N THR A 39 15.76 15.65 2.77
CA THR A 39 15.45 16.77 3.66
C THR A 39 14.29 16.42 4.61
N PRO A 40 14.21 17.07 5.78
CA PRO A 40 13.10 16.84 6.72
C PRO A 40 11.71 17.04 6.12
N SER A 41 11.57 17.98 5.17
CA SER A 41 10.30 18.21 4.46
C SER A 41 9.87 17.01 3.63
N VAL A 42 10.83 16.35 2.96
CA VAL A 42 10.55 15.20 2.09
C VAL A 42 10.23 13.97 2.92
N ILE A 43 10.90 13.80 4.06
CA ILE A 43 10.58 12.77 5.05
C ILE A 43 9.14 12.94 5.56
N ASN A 44 8.74 14.15 5.98
CA ASN A 44 7.37 14.43 6.42
C ASN A 44 6.31 14.12 5.34
N CYS A 45 6.61 14.44 4.07
CA CYS A 45 5.72 14.09 2.97
C CYS A 45 5.63 12.57 2.75
N ASP A 46 6.74 11.84 2.87
CA ASP A 46 6.75 10.38 2.77
C ASP A 46 5.93 9.74 3.90
N GLU A 47 6.08 10.21 5.14
CA GLU A 47 5.32 9.74 6.30
C GLU A 47 3.81 9.92 6.09
N TYR A 48 3.38 11.08 5.59
CA TYR A 48 1.97 11.33 5.29
C TYR A 48 1.42 10.39 4.20
N GLN A 49 2.23 10.11 3.16
CA GLN A 49 1.85 9.18 2.10
C GLN A 49 1.86 7.72 2.59
N ALA A 50 2.78 7.36 3.48
CA ALA A 50 2.81 6.06 4.12
C ALA A 50 1.54 5.83 4.96
N LEU A 51 1.08 6.83 5.73
CA LEU A 51 -0.18 6.75 6.48
C LEU A 51 -1.40 6.51 5.57
N SER A 52 -1.43 7.19 4.41
CA SER A 52 -2.49 6.99 3.41
C SER A 52 -2.45 5.57 2.83
N GLN A 53 -1.26 5.00 2.64
CA GLN A 53 -1.10 3.61 2.21
C GLN A 53 -1.47 2.60 3.30
N VAL A 54 -1.18 2.86 4.58
CA VAL A 54 -1.68 2.02 5.69
C VAL A 54 -3.21 1.93 5.64
N GLN A 55 -3.91 3.04 5.39
CA GLN A 55 -5.37 3.04 5.27
C GLN A 55 -5.84 2.15 4.11
N VAL A 56 -5.19 2.22 2.95
CA VAL A 56 -5.54 1.38 1.80
C VAL A 56 -5.25 -0.11 2.08
N GLY A 57 -4.12 -0.42 2.71
CA GLY A 57 -3.78 -1.79 3.14
C GLY A 57 -4.78 -2.35 4.17
N ALA A 58 -5.20 -1.51 5.12
CA ALA A 58 -6.22 -1.87 6.10
C ALA A 58 -7.58 -2.11 5.45
N CYS A 59 -7.96 -1.34 4.42
CA CYS A 59 -9.16 -1.62 3.63
C CYS A 59 -9.08 -3.00 2.96
N PHE A 60 -7.94 -3.36 2.34
CA PHE A 60 -7.76 -4.69 1.76
C PHE A 60 -7.88 -5.82 2.78
N ASN A 61 -7.31 -5.65 3.97
CA ASN A 61 -7.46 -6.63 5.04
C ASN A 61 -8.91 -6.71 5.53
N ALA A 62 -9.59 -5.56 5.70
CA ALA A 62 -11.00 -5.50 6.11
C ALA A 62 -11.94 -6.17 5.11
N PHE A 63 -11.59 -6.14 3.82
CA PHE A 63 -12.32 -6.84 2.77
C PHE A 63 -12.23 -8.36 2.87
N GLY A 64 -11.33 -8.91 3.70
CA GLY A 64 -11.25 -10.35 3.93
C GLY A 64 -10.97 -11.11 2.64
N VAL A 65 -10.19 -10.53 1.72
CA VAL A 65 -9.91 -11.11 0.40
C VAL A 65 -9.36 -12.54 0.52
N SER A 66 -8.55 -12.81 1.55
CA SER A 66 -8.05 -14.14 1.88
C SER A 66 -9.13 -15.15 2.26
N LEU A 67 -10.26 -14.70 2.81
CA LEU A 67 -11.41 -15.54 3.14
C LEU A 67 -12.25 -15.85 1.90
N LEU A 68 -12.40 -14.88 1.00
CA LEU A 68 -13.17 -15.00 -0.25
C LEU A 68 -12.47 -15.85 -1.31
N LEU A 69 -11.14 -15.97 -1.25
CA LEU A 69 -10.35 -16.76 -2.18
C LEU A 69 -10.25 -18.25 -1.78
N LYS A 70 -10.91 -18.68 -0.70
CA LYS A 70 -10.90 -20.09 -0.28
C LYS A 70 -11.70 -20.95 -1.28
N PRO A 71 -11.12 -22.04 -1.82
CA PRO A 71 -11.80 -22.88 -2.81
C PRO A 71 -13.16 -23.42 -2.33
N GLU A 72 -13.28 -23.67 -1.03
CA GLU A 72 -14.51 -24.14 -0.39
C GLU A 72 -15.64 -23.10 -0.42
N VAL A 73 -15.28 -21.81 -0.38
CA VAL A 73 -16.24 -20.70 -0.48
C VAL A 73 -16.68 -20.49 -1.93
N ILE A 74 -15.78 -20.74 -2.89
CA ILE A 74 -16.05 -20.51 -4.31
C ILE A 74 -17.00 -21.56 -4.91
N ARG A 75 -16.94 -22.81 -4.43
CA ARG A 75 -17.66 -23.94 -5.02
C ARG A 75 -19.18 -23.92 -4.82
N ASP A 76 -19.66 -23.29 -3.74
CA ASP A 76 -21.06 -23.35 -3.31
C ASP A 76 -21.81 -22.01 -3.51
N LEU A 77 -21.27 -21.09 -4.33
CA LEU A 77 -21.86 -19.77 -4.59
C LEU A 77 -23.09 -19.84 -5.50
N SER A 78 -24.11 -19.03 -5.18
CA SER A 78 -25.19 -18.74 -6.14
C SER A 78 -24.73 -17.75 -7.21
N ASN A 79 -25.43 -17.72 -8.35
CA ASN A 79 -25.15 -16.78 -9.45
C ASN A 79 -25.19 -15.30 -9.01
N GLU A 80 -26.08 -14.92 -8.09
CA GLU A 80 -26.10 -13.55 -7.53
C GLU A 80 -24.87 -13.27 -6.65
N THR A 81 -24.39 -14.28 -5.91
CA THR A 81 -23.21 -14.14 -5.05
C THR A 81 -21.92 -14.09 -5.88
N GLU A 82 -21.84 -14.86 -6.95
CA GLU A 82 -20.75 -14.78 -7.94
C GLU A 82 -20.69 -13.40 -8.60
N SER A 83 -21.84 -12.83 -8.97
CA SER A 83 -21.93 -11.48 -9.53
C SER A 83 -21.49 -10.41 -8.52
N ALA A 84 -21.89 -10.54 -7.25
CA ALA A 84 -21.45 -9.64 -6.18
C ALA A 84 -19.94 -9.74 -5.92
N LEU A 85 -19.36 -10.94 -5.96
CA LEU A 85 -17.92 -11.15 -5.84
C LEU A 85 -17.14 -10.62 -7.03
N THR A 86 -17.70 -10.68 -8.23
CA THR A 86 -17.09 -10.09 -9.43
C THR A 86 -16.99 -8.57 -9.28
N LEU A 87 -18.08 -7.90 -8.91
CA LEU A 87 -18.07 -6.46 -8.60
C LEU A 87 -17.10 -6.12 -7.46
N PHE A 88 -16.95 -7.02 -6.49
CA PHE A 88 -16.00 -6.86 -5.40
C PHE A 88 -14.55 -6.98 -5.88
N ALA A 89 -14.24 -7.96 -6.73
CA ALA A 89 -12.94 -8.15 -7.34
C ALA A 89 -12.55 -6.93 -8.21
N GLU A 90 -13.48 -6.38 -8.98
CA GLU A 90 -13.26 -5.15 -9.75
C GLU A 90 -12.90 -3.95 -8.84
N ARG A 91 -13.59 -3.80 -7.70
CA ARG A 91 -13.29 -2.76 -6.70
C ARG A 91 -11.91 -2.96 -6.07
N ILE A 92 -11.53 -4.19 -5.75
CA ILE A 92 -10.17 -4.55 -5.28
C ILE A 92 -9.15 -4.16 -6.34
N HIS A 93 -9.42 -4.45 -7.61
CA HIS A 93 -8.53 -4.12 -8.71
C HIS A 93 -8.31 -2.59 -8.82
N LEU A 94 -9.40 -1.81 -8.77
CA LEU A 94 -9.32 -0.34 -8.77
C LEU A 94 -8.54 0.19 -7.57
N LEU A 95 -8.77 -0.36 -6.37
CA LEU A 95 -8.06 0.04 -5.16
C LEU A 95 -6.58 -0.33 -5.23
N SER A 96 -6.24 -1.45 -5.88
CA SER A 96 -4.85 -1.92 -6.02
C SER A 96 -4.08 -1.02 -6.99
N GLY A 97 -4.74 -0.60 -8.07
CA GLY A 97 -4.22 0.43 -8.98
C GLY A 97 -4.01 1.75 -8.25
N HIS A 98 -4.90 2.14 -7.34
CA HIS A 98 -4.70 3.33 -6.51
C HIS A 98 -3.50 3.18 -5.56
N HIS A 99 -3.38 2.05 -4.87
CA HIS A 99 -2.23 1.75 -4.02
C HIS A 99 -0.90 1.83 -4.78
N PHE A 100 -0.85 1.26 -5.99
CA PHE A 100 0.30 1.34 -6.87
C PHE A 100 0.63 2.78 -7.32
N ARG A 101 -0.40 3.58 -7.64
CA ARG A 101 -0.20 5.01 -7.96
C ARG A 101 0.36 5.79 -6.78
N LEU A 102 -0.05 5.48 -5.54
CA LEU A 102 0.55 6.09 -4.35
C LEU A 102 2.04 5.74 -4.22
N LEU A 103 2.44 4.50 -4.56
CA LEU A 103 3.86 4.11 -4.59
C LEU A 103 4.65 4.92 -5.63
N LEU A 104 4.08 5.14 -6.82
CA LEU A 104 4.69 5.98 -7.86
C LEU A 104 4.90 7.42 -7.39
N VAL A 105 3.93 7.98 -6.68
CA VAL A 105 4.03 9.33 -6.11
C VAL A 105 5.15 9.40 -5.06
N ARG A 106 5.23 8.43 -4.14
CA ARG A 106 6.32 8.34 -3.14
C ARG A 106 7.69 8.28 -3.80
N ARG A 107 7.84 7.46 -4.85
CA ARG A 107 9.08 7.37 -5.65
C ARG A 107 9.42 8.70 -6.32
N ALA A 108 8.46 9.37 -6.94
CA ALA A 108 8.68 10.65 -7.61
C ALA A 108 9.18 11.72 -6.64
N PHE A 109 8.55 11.85 -5.46
CA PHE A 109 8.97 12.79 -4.41
C PHE A 109 10.35 12.48 -3.83
N THR A 110 10.65 11.20 -3.61
CA THR A 110 11.97 10.80 -3.11
C THR A 110 13.04 11.09 -4.17
N LYS A 111 12.76 10.78 -5.43
CA LYS A 111 13.68 10.95 -6.56
C LYS A 111 14.06 12.42 -6.83
N THR A 112 13.14 13.37 -6.63
CA THR A 112 13.44 14.80 -6.88
C THR A 112 14.56 15.33 -5.98
N SER A 113 14.74 14.71 -4.81
CA SER A 113 15.75 15.10 -3.81
C SER A 113 17.11 14.43 -4.02
N LEU A 114 17.24 13.53 -5.00
CA LEU A 114 18.49 12.82 -5.29
C LEU A 114 19.40 13.60 -6.24
N ASN A 115 20.72 13.34 -6.13
CA ASN A 115 21.70 13.78 -7.12
C ASN A 115 21.54 12.99 -8.45
N ILE A 116 22.30 13.37 -9.50
CA ILE A 116 22.16 12.75 -10.83
C ILE A 116 22.37 11.24 -10.78
N VAL A 117 23.37 10.76 -10.05
CA VAL A 117 23.66 9.33 -9.87
C VAL A 117 22.49 8.62 -9.20
N GLY A 118 21.95 9.19 -8.12
CA GLY A 118 20.79 8.66 -7.41
C GLY A 118 19.52 8.65 -8.26
N LYS A 119 19.31 9.67 -9.12
CA LYS A 119 18.19 9.70 -10.07
C LYS A 119 18.30 8.59 -11.12
N SER A 120 19.48 8.36 -11.68
CA SER A 120 19.72 7.29 -12.65
C SER A 120 19.57 5.89 -12.02
N ALA A 121 20.09 5.70 -10.80
CA ALA A 121 19.88 4.46 -10.05
C ALA A 121 18.40 4.25 -9.72
N ALA A 122 17.69 5.32 -9.35
CA ALA A 122 16.27 5.28 -9.11
C ALA A 122 15.49 4.82 -10.33
N ASP A 123 15.86 5.24 -11.54
CA ASP A 123 15.18 4.87 -12.79
C ASP A 123 15.41 3.42 -13.21
N ALA A 124 16.61 2.91 -12.96
CA ALA A 124 16.97 1.53 -13.28
C ALA A 124 16.37 0.50 -12.29
N ALA A 125 16.12 0.91 -11.05
CA ALA A 125 15.58 0.03 -10.03
C ALA A 125 14.06 -0.24 -10.20
N PRO A 126 13.60 -1.49 -10.03
CA PRO A 126 12.18 -1.79 -9.83
C PRO A 126 11.60 -0.92 -8.72
N ILE A 127 10.34 -0.50 -8.83
CA ILE A 127 9.74 0.39 -7.81
C ILE A 127 9.75 -0.23 -6.40
N VAL A 128 9.63 -1.55 -6.36
CA VAL A 128 9.69 -2.36 -5.14
C VAL A 128 11.12 -2.49 -4.63
N GLU A 129 12.15 -2.35 -5.44
CA GLU A 129 13.53 -2.37 -4.92
C GLU A 129 14.02 -0.96 -4.57
N PHE A 130 13.58 0.05 -5.30
CA PHE A 130 13.98 1.44 -5.07
C PHE A 130 13.50 1.99 -3.73
N LEU A 131 12.24 1.71 -3.36
CA LEU A 131 11.69 2.16 -2.09
C LEU A 131 12.11 1.26 -0.91
N PHE A 132 12.39 -0.02 -1.16
CA PHE A 132 12.63 -1.01 -0.11
C PHE A 132 14.13 -1.30 0.12
N GLY A 133 15.00 -1.11 -0.88
CA GLY A 133 16.36 -1.66 -0.88
C GLY A 133 16.37 -3.18 -1.06
N GLN A 134 17.54 -3.76 -1.34
CA GLN A 134 17.72 -5.20 -1.62
C GLN A 134 17.43 -6.14 -0.42
N ASN A 135 17.07 -5.59 0.76
CA ASN A 135 16.96 -6.34 2.02
C ASN A 135 15.54 -6.30 2.63
N PHE A 136 14.50 -6.51 1.82
CA PHE A 136 13.18 -6.87 2.35
C PHE A 136 12.82 -8.28 1.88
N ALA A 137 13.32 -9.25 2.63
CA ALA A 137 12.79 -10.60 2.73
C ALA A 137 12.12 -10.75 4.10
#